data_AF-A0A7X7KMH7-F1
#
_entry.id   AF-A0A7X7KMH7-F1
#
_cell.length_a   1.000
_cell.length_b   1.000
_cell.length_c   1.000
_cell.angle_alpha   90.00
_cell.angle_beta   90.00
_cell.angle_gamma   90.00
#
_symmetry.space_group_name_H-M   'P 1'
#
loop_
_entity.id
_entity.type
_entity.pdbx_description
1 polymer ?
#
loop_
_entity_poly.entity_id
_entity_poly.type
_entity_poly.pdbx_seq_one_letter_code
_entity_poly.pdbx_strand_id
1 'polypeptide(L)'
;MPNDLPTPEELGEKLKRGEITKEEAIEVMSERARREALAGLYGPPATTPARGTADAAAGGRGRPRRWIGVVMVLAVVALLLWILLSARG
;
A
#
# COMPACT_ATOMS: atom_id res chain seq x y z
N MET A 1 18.93 -10.37 -15.10
CA MET A 1 18.78 -11.54 -14.22
C MET A 1 17.32 -11.93 -14.22
N PRO A 2 16.96 -13.21 -14.43
CA PRO A 2 15.57 -13.64 -14.37
C PRO A 2 15.00 -13.32 -12.96
N ASN A 3 13.75 -12.86 -12.91
CA ASN A 3 13.07 -12.47 -11.66
C ASN A 3 12.75 -13.73 -10.84
N ASP A 4 13.62 -14.10 -9.90
CA ASP A 4 13.47 -15.28 -9.02
C ASP A 4 12.38 -15.12 -7.93
N LEU A 5 11.65 -14.00 -7.89
CA LEU A 5 10.62 -13.77 -6.89
C LEU A 5 9.23 -14.15 -7.46
N PRO A 6 8.50 -15.09 -6.82
CA PRO A 6 7.18 -15.54 -7.28
C PRO A 6 6.21 -14.37 -7.41
N THR A 7 5.36 -14.39 -8.44
CA THR A 7 4.39 -13.31 -8.67
C THR A 7 3.41 -13.18 -7.49
N PRO A 8 2.77 -12.02 -7.29
CA PRO A 8 1.79 -11.86 -6.20
C PRO A 8 0.68 -12.91 -6.26
N GLU A 9 0.30 -13.33 -7.46
CA GLU A 9 -0.70 -14.38 -7.70
C GLU A 9 -0.17 -15.75 -7.25
N GLU A 10 1.07 -16.09 -7.61
CA GLU A 10 1.73 -17.34 -7.18
C GLU A 10 1.93 -17.39 -5.65
N LEU A 11 2.28 -16.26 -5.03
CA LEU A 11 2.36 -16.12 -3.58
C LEU A 11 1.00 -16.34 -2.92
N GLY A 12 -0.06 -15.76 -3.49
CA GLY A 12 -1.43 -15.97 -3.02
C GLY A 12 -1.88 -17.42 -3.10
N GLU A 13 -1.50 -18.13 -4.17
CA GLU A 13 -1.78 -19.56 -4.30
C GLU A 13 -0.96 -20.42 -3.33
N LYS A 14 0.32 -20.11 -3.14
CA LYS A 14 1.18 -20.79 -2.15
C LYS A 14 0.66 -20.58 -0.72
N LEU A 15 0.19 -19.38 -0.40
CA LEU A 15 -0.42 -19.06 0.89
C LEU A 15 -1.74 -19.82 1.10
N LYS A 16 -2.59 -19.93 0.06
CA LYS A 16 -3.84 -20.70 0.11
C LYS A 16 -3.59 -22.21 0.25
N ARG A 17 -2.52 -22.72 -0.36
CA ARG A 17 -2.08 -24.12 -0.25
C ARG A 17 -1.38 -24.42 1.09
N GLY A 18 -1.05 -23.39 1.88
CA GLY A 18 -0.29 -23.54 3.12
C GLY A 18 1.18 -23.92 2.90
N GLU A 19 1.70 -23.73 1.68
CA GLU A 19 3.09 -23.99 1.32
C GLU A 19 4.04 -22.91 1.87
N ILE A 20 3.50 -21.72 2.14
CA ILE A 20 4.21 -20.60 2.77
C ILE A 20 3.33 -19.99 3.86
N THR A 21 3.98 -19.41 4.85
CA THR A 21 3.32 -18.65 5.92
C THR A 21 2.95 -17.23 5.46
N LYS A 22 2.07 -16.56 6.21
CA LYS A 22 1.71 -15.16 5.90
C LYS A 22 2.93 -14.25 6.01
N GLU A 23 3.80 -14.55 6.96
CA GLU A 23 5.04 -13.85 7.25
C GLU A 23 6.00 -13.92 6.06
N GLU A 24 6.21 -15.12 5.50
CA GLU A 24 7.03 -15.31 4.29
C GLU A 24 6.44 -14.60 3.06
N ALA A 25 5.11 -14.60 2.91
CA ALA A 25 4.46 -13.88 1.81
C ALA A 25 4.66 -12.36 1.92
N ILE A 26 4.62 -11.81 3.14
CA ILE A 26 4.89 -10.39 3.42
C ILE A 26 6.36 -10.06 3.14
N GLU A 27 7.28 -10.94 3.53
CA GLU A 27 8.72 -10.75 3.30
C GLU A 27 9.05 -10.69 1.81
N VAL A 28 8.50 -11.60 1.00
CA VAL A 28 8.71 -11.61 -0.45
C VAL A 28 8.11 -10.35 -1.10
N MET A 29 6.94 -9.90 -0.65
CA MET A 29 6.33 -8.66 -1.15
C MET A 29 7.10 -7.41 -0.74
N SER A 30 7.64 -7.40 0.49
CA SER A 30 8.51 -6.33 1.00
C SER A 30 9.80 -6.24 0.20
N GLU A 31 10.41 -7.38 -0.12
CA GLU A 31 11.62 -7.42 -0.93
C GLU A 31 11.37 -6.94 -2.37
N ARG A 32 10.22 -7.31 -2.96
CA ARG A 32 9.79 -6.75 -4.26
C ARG A 32 9.62 -5.24 -4.19
N ALA A 33 8.89 -4.73 -3.21
CA ALA A 33 8.67 -3.29 -3.04
C ALA A 33 9.99 -2.53 -2.82
N ARG A 34 10.94 -3.12 -2.08
CA ARG A 34 12.28 -2.56 -1.89
C ARG A 34 13.07 -2.51 -3.19
N ARG A 35 13.02 -3.57 -4.01
CA ARG A 35 13.67 -3.61 -5.33
C ARG A 35 13.06 -2.58 -6.29
N GLU A 36 11.75 -2.44 -6.30
CA GLU A 36 11.04 -1.43 -7.10
C GLU A 36 11.39 0.00 -6.65
N ALA A 37 11.42 0.26 -5.34
CA ALA A 37 11.80 1.55 -4.78
C ALA A 37 13.26 1.92 -5.09
N LEU A 38 14.18 0.96 -5.00
CA LEU A 38 15.59 1.16 -5.36
C LEU A 38 15.77 1.35 -6.86
N ALA A 39 15.04 0.61 -7.69
CA ALA A 39 15.03 0.80 -9.14
C ALA A 39 14.49 2.20 -9.52
N GLY A 40 13.49 2.71 -8.80
CA GLY A 40 13.00 4.08 -8.97
C GLY A 40 13.97 5.16 -8.49
N LEU A 41 14.83 4.86 -7.51
CA LEU A 41 15.79 5.81 -6.94
C LEU A 41 17.10 5.90 -7.74
N TYR A 42 17.53 4.79 -8.35
CA TYR A 42 18.80 4.69 -9.10
C TYR A 42 18.63 4.45 -10.61
N GLY A 43 17.40 4.31 -11.10
CA GLY A 43 17.10 4.19 -12.52
C GLY A 43 17.05 5.56 -13.23
N PRO A 44 17.26 5.61 -14.56
CA PRO A 44 16.91 6.79 -15.35
C PRO A 44 15.44 7.15 -15.09
N PRO A 45 15.08 8.45 -15.04
CA PRO A 45 13.78 8.91 -14.53
C PRO A 45 12.65 8.12 -15.18
N ALA A 46 11.99 7.28 -14.39
CA ALA A 46 10.91 6.44 -14.85
C ALA A 46 9.74 7.34 -15.26
N THR A 47 9.56 7.55 -16.55
CA THR A 47 8.24 7.88 -17.10
C THR A 47 7.28 6.83 -16.56
N THR A 48 6.44 7.24 -15.62
CA THR A 48 5.52 6.38 -14.90
C THR A 48 4.26 6.19 -15.77
N PRO A 49 4.02 5.06 -16.45
CA PRO A 49 2.65 4.68 -16.73
C PRO A 49 2.11 4.07 -15.44
N ALA A 50 1.18 4.78 -14.81
CA ALA A 50 0.43 4.32 -13.66
C ALA A 50 -0.27 2.98 -13.99
N ARG A 51 0.35 1.86 -13.64
CA ARG A 51 -0.31 0.55 -13.58
C ARG A 51 -0.93 0.38 -12.20
N GLY A 52 -1.97 1.18 -11.98
CA GLY A 52 -2.77 1.21 -10.76
C GLY A 52 -4.05 2.03 -10.92
N THR A 53 -4.50 2.22 -12.17
CA THR A 53 -5.75 2.91 -12.51
C THR A 53 -6.45 2.18 -13.65
N ALA A 54 -6.67 0.88 -13.49
CA ALA A 54 -7.82 0.25 -14.12
C ALA A 54 -8.96 0.33 -13.09
N ASP A 55 -10.11 0.85 -13.51
CA ASP A 55 -11.41 0.72 -12.81
C ASP A 55 -11.73 1.67 -11.65
N ALA A 56 -11.48 2.96 -11.83
CA ALA A 56 -12.27 3.98 -11.13
C ALA A 56 -12.78 5.06 -12.08
N ALA A 57 -13.90 4.72 -12.71
CA ALA A 57 -14.95 5.63 -13.12
C ALA A 57 -14.62 6.65 -14.22
N ALA A 58 -14.96 6.24 -15.44
CA ALA A 58 -15.70 7.13 -16.31
C ALA A 58 -16.87 7.77 -15.51
N GLY A 59 -16.84 9.10 -15.38
CA GLY A 59 -18.01 9.89 -14.97
C GLY A 59 -17.88 10.61 -13.63
N GLY A 60 -17.58 11.91 -13.71
CA GLY A 60 -18.26 12.88 -12.86
C GLY A 60 -17.48 13.45 -11.67
N ARG A 61 -17.00 14.68 -11.88
CA ARG A 61 -16.75 15.74 -10.88
C ARG A 61 -15.69 15.46 -9.80
N GLY A 62 -14.57 16.19 -9.95
CA GLY A 62 -13.51 16.31 -8.98
C GLY A 62 -14.02 16.60 -7.56
N ARG A 63 -13.62 15.73 -6.63
CA ARG A 63 -13.62 15.97 -5.19
C ARG A 63 -12.18 15.74 -4.71
N PRO A 64 -11.60 16.67 -3.93
CA PRO A 64 -10.17 16.66 -3.66
C PRO A 64 -9.83 15.55 -2.67
N ARG A 65 -9.42 14.40 -3.21
CA ARG A 65 -8.96 13.19 -2.50
C ARG A 65 -7.84 13.48 -1.46
N ARG A 66 -7.22 14.66 -1.52
CA ARG A 66 -6.25 15.19 -0.53
C ARG A 66 -6.88 15.54 0.83
N TRP A 67 -8.16 15.94 0.87
CA TRP A 67 -8.81 16.34 2.12
C TRP A 67 -9.24 15.15 2.98
N ILE A 68 -9.47 13.99 2.36
CA ILE A 68 -9.86 12.77 3.09
C ILE A 68 -8.74 12.33 4.03
N GLY A 69 -7.48 12.42 3.61
CA GLY A 69 -6.34 12.14 4.47
C GLY A 69 -6.24 13.08 5.67
N VAL A 70 -6.43 14.39 5.44
CA VAL A 70 -6.40 15.40 6.50
C VAL A 70 -7.54 15.20 7.51
N VAL A 71 -8.75 14.90 7.03
CA VAL A 71 -9.92 14.64 7.88
C VAL A 71 -9.72 13.35 8.70
N MET A 72 -9.14 12.30 8.13
CA MET A 72 -8.80 11.08 8.86
C MET A 72 -7.79 11.35 9.99
N VAL A 73 -6.72 12.11 9.71
CA VAL A 73 -5.72 12.47 10.73
C VAL A 73 -6.36 13.30 11.84
N LEU A 74 -7.18 14.30 11.50
CA LEU A 74 -7.88 15.12 12.49
C LEU A 74 -8.86 14.30 13.34
N ALA A 75 -9.57 13.34 12.74
CA ALA A 75 -10.48 12.46 13.46
C ALA A 75 -9.74 11.58 14.47
N VAL A 76 -8.57 11.03 14.10
CA VAL A 76 -7.73 10.22 15.00
C VAL A 76 -7.20 11.08 16.15
N VAL A 77 -6.72 12.29 15.87
CA VAL A 77 -6.23 13.21 16.91
C VAL A 77 -7.35 13.60 17.88
N ALA A 78 -8.53 13.94 17.37
CA ALA A 78 -9.69 14.27 18.20
C ALA A 78 -10.12 13.09 19.08
N LEU A 79 -10.12 11.87 18.54
CA LEU A 79 -10.43 10.66 19.30
C LEU A 79 -9.42 10.41 20.42
N LEU A 80 -8.12 10.56 20.14
CA LEU A 80 -7.06 10.41 21.15
C LEU A 80 -7.18 11.45 22.26
N LEU A 81 -7.46 12.71 21.91
CA LEU A 81 -7.69 13.77 22.88
C LEU A 81 -8.92 13.48 23.76
N TRP A 82 -10.00 12.99 23.16
CA TRP A 82 -11.21 12.60 23.90
C TRP A 82 -10.94 11.47 24.89
N ILE A 83 -10.19 10.44 24.48
CA ILE A 83 -9.77 9.33 25.35
C ILE A 83 -8.89 9.86 26.49
N LEU A 84 -7.92 10.73 26.19
CA LEU A 84 -7.04 11.31 27.21
C LEU A 84 -7.80 12.15 28.23
N LEU A 85 -8.80 12.92 27.77
CA LEU A 85 -9.62 13.76 28.63
C LEU A 85 -10.56 12.93 29.50
N SER A 86 -11.13 11.85 28.93
CA SER A 86 -11.99 10.90 29.66
C SER A 86 -11.21 10.04 30.65
N ALA A 87 -9.92 9.82 30.42
CA ALA A 87 -9.05 9.10 31.35
C ALA A 87 -8.54 9.97 32.52
N ARG A 88 -8.77 11.29 32.46
CA ARG A 88 -8.24 12.27 33.43
C ARG A 88 -9.34 12.94 34.28
N GLY A 89 -10.61 12.66 33.99
CA GLY A 89 -11.78 13.06 34.80
C GLY A 89 -12.34 11.85 35.53
#